data_AF-D5T2G6-F1
#
_entry.id   AF-D5T2G6-F1
#
_cell.length_a   1.000
_cell.length_b   1.000
_cell.length_c   1.000
_cell.angle_alpha   90.00
_cell.angle_beta   90.00
_cell.angle_gamma   90.00
#
_symmetry.space_group_name_H-M   'P 1'
#
loop_
_entity.id
_entity.type
_entity.pdbx_description
1 polymer ?
#
loop_
_entity_poly.entity_id
_entity_poly.type
_entity_poly.pdbx_seq_one_letter_code
_entity_poly.pdbx_strand_id
1 'polypeptide(L)' 'MTNIKILAPLAGQLIPLTEVEDPIFSQKTMGEGFGIKPTGDRILAPVTGAK' A
#
# COMPACT_ATOMS: atom_id res chain seq x y z
N MET A 1 -14.94 14.08 -12.19
CA MET A 1 -13.89 13.56 -11.28
C MET A 1 -14.40 12.26 -10.69
N THR A 2 -13.69 11.15 -10.91
CA THR A 2 -14.14 9.82 -10.47
C THR A 2 -13.40 9.47 -9.18
N ASN A 3 -14.13 9.24 -8.09
CA ASN A 3 -13.53 8.84 -6.81
C ASN A 3 -13.37 7.33 -6.75
N ILE A 4 -12.13 6.84 -6.83
CA ILE A 4 -11.81 5.43 -6.65
C ILE A 4 -11.42 5.20 -5.20
N LYS A 5 -12.07 4.22 -4.54
CA LYS A 5 -11.70 3.79 -3.19
C LYS A 5 -10.70 2.64 -3.29
N ILE A 6 -9.56 2.78 -2.63
CA ILE A 6 -8.58 1.71 -2.46
C ILE A 6 -8.80 1.12 -1.07
N LEU A 7 -9.06 -0.18 -1.00
CA LEU A 7 -9.23 -0.90 0.26
C LEU A 7 -7.87 -1.34 0.81
N ALA A 8 -7.79 -1.59 2.11
CA ALA A 8 -6.59 -2.14 2.71
C ALA A 8 -6.35 -3.58 2.21
N PRO A 9 -5.20 -3.88 1.58
CA PRO A 9 -4.91 -5.22 1.06
C PRO A 9 -4.59 -6.23 2.16
N LEU A 10 -4.28 -5.77 3.38
CA LEU A 10 -3.99 -6.61 4.55
C LEU A 10 -4.28 -5.85 5.84
N ALA A 11 -4.46 -6.58 6.94
CA ALA A 11 -4.64 -5.98 8.27
C ALA A 11 -3.30 -5.47 8.81
N GLY A 12 -3.24 -4.21 9.24
CA GLY A 12 -2.02 -3.62 9.75
C GLY A 12 -2.10 -2.12 10.01
N GLN A 13 -0.95 -1.53 10.33
CA GLN A 13 -0.81 -0.10 10.54
C GLN A 13 -0.32 0.59 9.26
N LEU A 14 -1.04 1.62 8.82
CA LEU A 14 -0.62 2.48 7.72
C LEU A 14 0.62 3.28 8.13
N ILE A 15 1.65 3.29 7.29
CA ILE A 15 2.86 4.09 7.48
C ILE A 15 3.15 4.95 6.23
N PRO A 16 3.76 6.13 6.38
CA PRO A 16 4.28 6.90 5.27
C PRO A 16 5.26 6.06 4.42
N LEU A 17 5.26 6.26 3.10
CA LEU A 17 6.20 5.53 2.23
C LEU A 17 7.67 5.82 2.58
N THR A 18 7.96 6.99 3.13
CA THR A 18 9.29 7.40 3.60
C THR A 18 9.81 6.61 4.80
N GLU A 19 8.94 5.91 5.52
CA GLU A 19 9.32 5.04 6.65
C GLU A 19 9.57 3.59 6.21
N VAL A 20 9.42 3.28 4.92
CA VAL A 20 9.77 1.96 4.36
C VAL A 20 11.30 1.86 4.24
N GLU A 21 11.88 0.79 4.78
CA GLU A 21 13.36 0.62 4.85
C GLU A 21 14.03 0.46 3.48
N ASP A 22 13.25 0.13 2.45
CA ASP A 22 13.76 -0.03 1.09
C ASP A 22 13.85 1.33 0.37
N PRO A 23 15.06 1.74 -0.09
CA PRO A 23 15.29 3.03 -0.73
C PRO A 23 14.55 3.21 -2.06
N ILE A 24 14.19 2.13 -2.76
CA ILE A 24 13.43 2.22 -4.02
C ILE A 24 12.02 2.74 -3.75
N PHE A 25 11.43 2.30 -2.63
CA PHE A 25 10.09 2.72 -2.21
C PHE A 25 10.12 4.05 -1.45
N SER A 26 11.01 4.23 -0.47
CA SER A 26 11.04 5.44 0.35
C SER A 26 11.42 6.72 -0.40
N GLN A 27 12.15 6.60 -1.52
CA GLN A 27 12.42 7.71 -2.43
C GLN A 27 11.29 8.01 -3.42
N LYS A 28 10.17 7.25 -3.37
CA LYS A 28 9.01 7.41 -4.27
C LYS A 28 9.34 7.28 -5.76
N THR A 29 10.47 6.66 -6.10
CA THR A 29 10.94 6.54 -7.49
C THR A 29 10.00 5.68 -8.34
N MET A 30 9.34 4.69 -7.72
CA MET A 30 8.32 3.84 -8.35
C MET A 30 6.92 4.49 -8.40
N GLY A 31 6.73 5.63 -7.72
CA GLY A 31 5.45 6.32 -7.62
C GLY A 31 5.05 6.66 -6.18
N GLU A 32 3.91 7.35 -6.07
CA GLU A 32 3.31 7.74 -4.80
C GLU A 32 2.52 6.57 -4.18
N GLY A 33 2.49 6.53 -2.85
CA GLY A 33 1.79 5.47 -2.13
C GLY A 33 2.02 5.51 -0.63
N PHE A 34 1.83 4.36 0.01
CA PHE A 34 1.96 4.16 1.45
C PHE A 34 2.43 2.73 1.74
N GLY A 35 3.03 2.54 2.92
CA GLY A 35 3.33 1.21 3.45
C GLY A 35 2.26 0.73 4.43
N ILE A 36 2.22 -0.58 4.69
CA ILE A 36 1.41 -1.16 5.77
C ILE A 36 2.33 -2.10 6.58
N LYS A 37 2.45 -1.86 7.89
CA LYS A 37 3.07 -2.80 8.84
C LYS A 37 2.05 -3.89 9.19
N PRO A 38 2.24 -5.15 8.75
CA PRO A 38 1.23 -6.20 8.91
C PRO A 38 0.97 -6.55 10.37
N THR A 39 -0.29 -6.79 10.71
CA THR A 39 -0.72 -7.44 11.96
C THR A 39 -1.46 -8.76 11.68
N GLY A 40 -1.58 -9.15 10.41
CA GLY A 40 -2.17 -10.41 9.96
C GLY A 40 -1.41 -10.99 8.76
N ASP A 41 -1.83 -12.17 8.31
CA ASP A 41 -1.12 -13.01 7.35
C ASP A 41 -1.86 -13.19 6.00
N ARG A 42 -3.05 -12.60 5.86
CA ARG A 42 -3.88 -12.70 4.66
C ARG A 42 -3.77 -11.45 3.81
N ILE A 43 -3.45 -11.65 2.53
CA ILE A 43 -3.39 -10.60 1.51
C ILE A 43 -4.60 -10.74 0.58
N LEU A 44 -5.28 -9.62 0.31
CA LEU A 44 -6.46 -9.50 -0.52
C LEU A 44 -6.24 -8.44 -1.62
N ALA A 45 -7.08 -8.46 -2.65
CA ALA A 45 -7.06 -7.44 -3.68
C ALA A 45 -7.61 -6.10 -3.12
N PRO A 46 -6.87 -4.98 -3.27
CA PRO A 46 -7.31 -3.66 -2.76
C PRO A 46 -8.34 -2.98 -3.67
N VAL A 47 -8.50 -3.47 -4.90
CA VAL A 47 -9.43 -2.97 -5.91
C VAL A 47 -9.95 -4.12 -6.77
N THR A 48 -11.06 -3.90 -7.46
CA THR A 48 -11.51 -4.78 -8.54
C THR A 48 -10.67 -4.56 -9.79
N GLY A 49 -10.16 -5.64 -10.39
CA GLY A 49 -9.34 -5.59 -11.60
C GLY A 49 -9.04 -6.98 -12.14
N ALA A 50 -8.36 -7.05 -13.27
CA ALA A 50 -7.75 -8.27 -13.78
C ALA A 50 -6.28 -8.36 -13.31
N LYS A 51 -5.73 -9.58 -13.32
CA LYS A 51 -4.36 -9.85 -12.88
C LYS A 51 -3.34 -9.47 -13.95
#